data_AF-A0A9J6CCJ0-F1
#
_entry.id   AF-A0A9J6CCJ0-F1
#
_cell.length_a   1.000
_cell.length_b   1.000
_cell.length_c   1.000
_cell.angle_alpha   90.00
_cell.angle_beta   90.00
_cell.angle_gamma   90.00
#
_symmetry.space_group_name_H-M   'P 1'
#
loop_
_entity.id
_entity.type
_entity.pdbx_description
1 polymer ?
#
loop_
_entity_poly.entity_id
_entity_poly.type
_entity_poly.pdbx_seq_one_letter_code
_entity_poly.pdbx_strand_id
1 'polypeptide(L)'
;MKFVVGILVACFAFGVNAQDGALTERLLSAQGDLSLTHELFETIMGINRGQLSAYIYRVTRVVLESHLDSYEFIFTNGADARAQIEALTPGNDAERACVERFQRRFELQKQRLGQGLARCVQNVQNVLLTWNSFTNNAHENGQVLAAQVQNIGFSMFAQQQLYDGPEDFPAMINRELWNAIVRILDVVDSVEEFIRNISIDLDNIQIDFVRCDRELEERALSEIEAELTRARACVGQGPTDPNPTK
;
A
#
# COMPACT_ATOMS: atom_id res chain seq x y z
N MET A 1 12.59 16.88 9.60
CA MET A 1 11.30 17.55 9.90
C MET A 1 11.08 17.79 11.39
N LYS A 2 11.35 16.84 12.29
CA LYS A 2 11.26 17.06 13.76
C LYS A 2 11.96 18.32 14.29
N PHE A 3 13.09 18.71 13.70
CA PHE A 3 13.80 19.95 14.05
C PHE A 3 13.07 21.21 13.56
N VAL A 4 12.44 21.17 12.38
CA VAL A 4 11.72 22.32 11.78
C VAL A 4 10.35 22.49 12.44
N VAL A 5 9.63 21.39 12.69
CA VAL A 5 8.37 21.38 13.45
C VAL A 5 8.64 21.77 14.90
N GLY A 6 9.70 21.24 15.52
CA GLY A 6 10.14 21.63 16.87
C GLY A 6 10.56 23.09 16.98
N ILE A 7 11.21 23.66 15.96
CA ILE A 7 11.56 25.09 15.91
C ILE A 7 10.30 25.94 15.71
N LEU A 8 9.38 25.56 14.82
CA LEU A 8 8.13 26.30 14.60
C LEU A 8 7.25 26.28 15.86
N VAL A 9 7.07 25.13 16.49
CA VAL A 9 6.35 24.97 17.76
C VAL A 9 7.03 25.76 18.88
N ALA A 10 8.36 25.76 18.95
CA ALA A 10 9.10 26.60 19.90
C ALA A 10 8.89 28.10 19.63
N CYS A 11 8.90 28.54 18.38
CA CYS A 11 8.63 29.93 18.02
C CYS A 11 7.20 30.37 18.41
N PHE A 12 6.19 29.50 18.27
CA PHE A 12 4.84 29.75 18.79
C PHE A 12 4.81 29.82 20.34
N ALA A 13 5.55 28.96 21.04
CA ALA A 13 5.64 28.98 22.50
C ALA A 13 6.30 30.25 23.07
N PHE A 14 7.26 30.82 22.34
CA PHE A 14 7.92 32.07 22.74
C PHE A 14 7.13 33.32 22.33
N GLY A 15 6.33 33.30 21.26
CA GLY A 15 5.45 34.41 20.86
C GLY A 15 4.30 34.67 21.84
N VAL A 16 3.77 33.61 22.47
CA VAL A 16 2.65 33.67 23.43
C VAL A 16 3.02 34.35 24.76
N ASN A 17 4.30 34.41 25.13
CA ASN A 17 4.76 34.92 26.42
C ASN A 17 5.22 36.39 26.40
N ALA A 18 5.11 37.10 25.26
CA ALA A 18 5.55 38.49 25.11
C ALA A 18 4.42 39.37 24.56
N GLN A 19 3.39 39.67 25.36
CA GLN A 19 2.32 40.58 24.94
C GLN A 19 1.92 41.59 26.04
N ASP A 20 2.66 42.70 26.11
CA ASP A 20 2.26 43.95 26.78
C ASP A 20 1.43 44.83 25.81
N GLY A 21 0.26 44.34 25.37
CA GLY A 21 -0.60 45.00 24.38
C GLY A 21 -2.06 45.14 24.83
N ALA A 22 -2.82 46.02 24.17
CA ALA A 22 -4.25 46.18 24.45
C ALA A 22 -4.99 44.85 24.23
N LEU A 23 -6.05 44.57 25.01
CA LEU A 23 -6.84 43.33 24.93
C LEU A 23 -7.22 42.94 23.49
N THR A 24 -7.61 43.93 22.67
CA THR A 24 -7.97 43.71 21.27
C THR A 24 -6.80 43.20 20.44
N GLU A 25 -5.59 43.71 20.67
CA GLU A 25 -4.37 43.25 19.98
C GLU A 25 -4.01 41.82 20.41
N ARG A 26 -4.16 41.50 21.70
CA ARG A 26 -3.95 40.14 22.23
C ARG A 26 -4.93 39.13 21.60
N LEU A 27 -6.19 39.51 21.44
CA LEU A 27 -7.21 38.67 20.78
C LEU A 27 -6.96 38.52 19.27
N LEU A 28 -6.59 39.60 18.57
CA LEU A 28 -6.26 39.54 17.15
C LEU A 28 -5.03 38.68 16.89
N SER A 29 -4.00 38.77 17.75
CA SER A 29 -2.84 37.91 17.67
C SER A 29 -3.20 36.44 17.85
N ALA A 30 -3.98 36.10 18.89
CA ALA A 30 -4.42 34.73 19.13
C ALA A 30 -5.21 34.16 17.94
N GLN A 31 -6.08 34.97 17.32
CA GLN A 31 -6.81 34.56 16.12
C GLN A 31 -5.89 34.39 14.89
N GLY A 32 -4.86 35.22 14.77
CA GLY A 32 -3.80 35.06 13.77
C GLY A 32 -3.05 33.74 13.94
N ASP A 33 -2.71 33.38 15.18
CA ASP A 33 -2.03 32.12 15.50
C ASP A 33 -2.90 30.90 15.17
N LEU A 34 -4.21 30.95 15.44
CA LEU A 34 -5.15 29.90 15.01
C LEU A 34 -5.14 29.70 13.49
N SER A 35 -5.13 30.80 12.73
CA SER A 35 -5.19 30.76 11.25
C SER A 35 -3.90 30.20 10.65
N LEU A 36 -2.75 30.67 11.12
CA LEU A 36 -1.44 30.16 10.70
C LEU A 36 -1.25 28.68 11.06
N THR A 37 -1.69 28.31 12.26
CA THR A 37 -1.62 26.92 12.74
C THR A 37 -2.46 25.99 11.87
N HIS A 38 -3.68 26.41 11.50
CA HIS A 38 -4.52 25.67 10.57
C HIS A 38 -3.83 25.47 9.20
N GLU A 39 -3.31 26.53 8.60
CA GLU A 39 -2.65 26.47 7.28
C GLU A 39 -1.41 25.57 7.28
N LEU A 40 -0.60 25.64 8.35
CA LEU A 40 0.55 24.76 8.55
C LEU A 40 0.13 23.29 8.56
N PHE A 41 -0.94 22.96 9.28
CA PHE A 41 -1.40 21.57 9.41
C PHE A 41 -1.97 21.02 8.11
N GLU A 42 -2.78 21.80 7.38
CA GLU A 42 -3.26 21.39 6.05
C GLU A 42 -2.09 21.13 5.09
N THR A 43 -1.05 21.98 5.13
CA THR A 43 0.16 21.80 4.31
C THR A 43 0.91 20.52 4.63
N ILE A 44 1.16 20.24 5.92
CA ILE A 44 1.87 19.03 6.35
C ILE A 44 1.09 17.77 5.95
N MET A 45 -0.23 17.76 6.18
CA MET A 45 -1.08 16.64 5.81
C MET A 45 -1.12 16.42 4.30
N GLY A 46 -1.10 17.49 3.50
CA GLY A 46 -0.99 17.43 2.05
C GLY A 46 0.32 16.79 1.57
N ILE A 47 1.45 17.18 2.15
CA ILE A 47 2.77 16.60 1.82
C ILE A 47 2.80 15.10 2.13
N ASN A 48 2.37 14.72 3.33
CA ASN A 48 2.36 13.33 3.77
C ASN A 48 1.49 12.44 2.86
N ARG A 49 0.29 12.92 2.51
CA ARG A 49 -0.61 12.24 1.56
C ARG A 49 0.04 12.09 0.18
N GLY A 50 0.72 13.13 -0.30
CA GLY A 50 1.43 13.10 -1.58
C GLY A 50 2.54 12.06 -1.62
N GLN A 51 3.36 11.99 -0.57
CA GLN A 51 4.43 11.00 -0.44
C GLN A 51 3.89 9.57 -0.46
N LEU A 52 2.85 9.29 0.33
CA LEU A 52 2.28 7.96 0.42
C LEU A 52 1.60 7.52 -0.88
N SER A 53 0.92 8.45 -1.56
CA SER A 53 0.35 8.21 -2.89
C SER A 53 1.44 7.87 -3.92
N ALA A 54 2.59 8.53 -3.86
CA ALA A 54 3.74 8.23 -4.72
C ALA A 54 4.33 6.83 -4.45
N TYR A 55 4.41 6.40 -3.18
CA TYR A 55 4.84 5.06 -2.83
C TYR A 55 3.89 3.98 -3.35
N ILE A 56 2.58 4.15 -3.11
CA ILE A 56 1.55 3.23 -3.61
C ILE A 56 1.64 3.12 -5.12
N TYR A 57 1.78 4.23 -5.84
CA TYR A 57 1.93 4.24 -7.28
C TYR A 57 3.18 3.45 -7.74
N ARG A 58 4.34 3.72 -7.12
CA ARG A 58 5.60 3.04 -7.46
C ARG A 58 5.51 1.54 -7.27
N VAL A 59 4.97 1.09 -6.13
CA VAL A 59 4.79 -0.33 -5.83
C VAL A 59 3.78 -0.97 -6.78
N THR A 60 2.64 -0.32 -7.01
CA THR A 60 1.62 -0.79 -7.95
C THR A 60 2.20 -1.02 -9.35
N ARG A 61 3.04 -0.10 -9.83
CA ARG A 61 3.70 -0.23 -11.13
C ARG A 61 4.59 -1.47 -11.19
N VAL A 62 5.48 -1.65 -10.21
CA VAL A 62 6.41 -2.79 -10.16
C VAL A 62 5.65 -4.12 -10.12
N VAL A 63 4.57 -4.19 -9.35
CA VAL A 63 3.74 -5.39 -9.22
C VAL A 63 3.02 -5.69 -10.53
N LEU A 64 2.41 -4.69 -11.17
CA LEU A 64 1.72 -4.88 -12.44
C LEU A 64 2.69 -5.31 -13.55
N GLU A 65 3.88 -4.70 -13.61
CA GLU A 65 4.93 -5.05 -14.57
C GLU A 65 5.36 -6.51 -14.39
N SER A 66 5.74 -6.90 -13.16
CA SER A 66 6.10 -8.29 -12.87
C SER A 66 4.97 -9.27 -13.17
N HIS A 67 3.72 -8.92 -12.83
CA HIS A 67 2.59 -9.81 -13.05
C HIS A 67 2.31 -10.05 -14.54
N LEU A 68 2.41 -8.99 -15.35
CA LEU A 68 2.24 -9.08 -16.79
C LEU A 68 3.37 -9.88 -17.44
N ASP A 69 4.61 -9.65 -17.01
CA ASP A 69 5.78 -10.40 -17.46
C ASP A 69 5.62 -11.90 -17.11
N SER A 70 5.23 -12.23 -15.87
CA SER A 70 4.99 -13.61 -15.46
C SER A 70 3.81 -14.26 -16.17
N TYR A 71 2.76 -13.50 -16.45
CA TYR A 71 1.64 -13.97 -17.26
C TYR A 71 2.09 -14.32 -18.68
N GLU A 72 2.83 -13.43 -19.33
CA GLU A 72 3.37 -13.65 -20.68
C GLU A 72 4.36 -14.83 -20.71
N PHE A 73 5.23 -14.92 -19.71
CA PHE A 73 6.19 -15.99 -19.55
C PHE A 73 5.49 -17.36 -19.46
N ILE A 74 4.52 -17.50 -18.55
CA ILE A 74 3.77 -18.75 -18.38
C ILE A 74 3.00 -19.11 -19.64
N PHE A 75 2.38 -18.10 -20.29
CA PHE A 75 1.62 -18.32 -21.51
C PHE A 75 2.50 -18.82 -22.66
N THR A 76 3.64 -18.17 -22.90
CA THR A 76 4.58 -18.49 -23.99
C THR A 76 5.19 -19.88 -23.79
N ASN A 77 5.79 -20.14 -22.63
CA ASN A 77 6.38 -21.45 -22.34
C ASN A 77 5.35 -22.57 -22.39
N GLY A 78 4.12 -22.28 -21.95
CA GLY A 78 3.01 -23.20 -22.07
C GLY A 78 2.65 -23.51 -23.53
N ALA A 79 2.48 -22.47 -24.36
CA ALA A 79 2.17 -22.65 -25.78
C ALA A 79 3.26 -23.45 -26.51
N ASP A 80 4.53 -23.18 -26.23
CA ASP A 80 5.66 -23.93 -26.77
C ASP A 80 5.64 -25.40 -26.33
N ALA A 81 5.32 -25.66 -25.07
CA ALA A 81 5.21 -27.02 -24.55
C ALA A 81 4.06 -27.78 -25.23
N ARG A 82 2.91 -27.14 -25.42
CA ARG A 82 1.78 -27.72 -26.16
C ARG A 82 2.18 -28.07 -27.59
N ALA A 83 2.82 -27.15 -28.31
CA ALA A 83 3.27 -27.40 -29.68
C ALA A 83 4.24 -28.59 -29.76
N GLN A 84 5.13 -28.74 -28.77
CA GLN A 84 6.02 -29.89 -28.68
C GLN A 84 5.27 -31.22 -28.44
N ILE A 85 4.22 -31.22 -27.61
CA ILE A 85 3.38 -32.41 -27.39
C ILE A 85 2.58 -32.75 -28.66
N GLU A 86 2.05 -31.75 -29.36
CA GLU A 86 1.32 -31.93 -30.62
C GLU A 86 2.20 -32.42 -31.77
N ALA A 87 3.50 -32.11 -31.75
CA ALA A 87 4.47 -32.61 -32.72
C ALA A 87 4.88 -34.08 -32.50
N LEU A 88 4.51 -34.69 -31.37
CA LEU A 88 4.77 -36.11 -31.12
C LEU A 88 3.96 -36.97 -32.09
N THR A 89 4.59 -38.01 -32.67
CA THR A 89 3.96 -38.91 -33.66
C THR A 89 3.81 -40.32 -33.07
N PRO A 90 2.65 -40.70 -32.51
CA PRO A 90 2.43 -42.01 -31.92
C PRO A 90 2.44 -43.13 -32.97
N GLY A 91 3.09 -44.25 -32.68
CA GLY A 91 3.17 -45.41 -33.57
C GLY A 91 2.02 -46.41 -33.43
N ASN A 92 1.26 -46.37 -32.33
CA ASN A 92 0.11 -47.24 -32.07
C ASN A 92 -0.98 -46.54 -31.23
N ASP A 93 -2.13 -47.19 -31.04
CA ASP A 93 -3.28 -46.60 -30.33
C ASP A 93 -3.03 -46.36 -28.83
N ALA A 94 -2.17 -47.17 -28.18
CA ALA A 94 -1.82 -46.99 -26.78
C ALA A 94 -0.95 -45.74 -26.57
N GLU A 95 0.03 -45.51 -27.45
CA GLU A 95 0.85 -44.30 -27.45
C GLU A 95 0.00 -43.06 -27.76
N ARG A 96 -0.97 -43.16 -28.68
CA ARG A 96 -1.90 -42.08 -29.01
C ARG A 96 -2.73 -41.67 -27.80
N ALA A 97 -3.35 -42.64 -27.12
CA ALA A 97 -4.13 -42.39 -25.91
C ALA A 97 -3.27 -41.79 -24.77
N CYS A 98 -1.99 -42.14 -24.70
CA CYS A 98 -1.03 -41.56 -23.77
C CYS A 98 -0.77 -40.08 -24.07
N VAL A 99 -0.42 -39.72 -25.31
CA VAL A 99 -0.15 -38.33 -25.73
C VAL A 99 -1.37 -37.44 -25.56
N GLU A 100 -2.57 -37.90 -25.96
CA GLU A 100 -3.81 -37.14 -25.81
C GLU A 100 -4.14 -36.79 -24.35
N ARG A 101 -3.72 -37.63 -23.39
CA ARG A 101 -3.90 -37.35 -21.95
C ARG A 101 -3.11 -36.12 -21.54
N PHE A 102 -1.89 -35.96 -22.05
CA PHE A 102 -1.05 -34.79 -21.75
C PHE A 102 -1.58 -33.53 -22.42
N GLN A 103 -2.06 -33.62 -23.67
CA GLN A 103 -2.75 -32.51 -24.33
C GLN A 103 -3.93 -31.97 -23.50
N ARG A 104 -4.77 -32.86 -22.95
CA ARG A 104 -5.91 -32.45 -22.10
C ARG A 104 -5.48 -31.86 -20.75
N ARG A 105 -4.41 -32.37 -20.16
CA ARG A 105 -3.89 -31.87 -18.86
C ARG A 105 -3.33 -30.46 -18.96
N PHE A 106 -2.76 -30.12 -20.10
CA PHE A 106 -2.17 -28.81 -20.33
C PHE A 106 -3.18 -27.66 -20.13
N GLU A 107 -4.43 -27.80 -20.60
CA GLU A 107 -5.48 -26.79 -20.38
C GLU A 107 -5.80 -26.57 -18.89
N LEU A 108 -5.79 -27.64 -18.09
CA LEU A 108 -5.98 -27.56 -16.64
C LEU A 108 -4.82 -26.85 -15.95
N GLN A 109 -3.58 -27.07 -16.43
CA GLN A 109 -2.41 -26.37 -15.90
C GLN A 109 -2.51 -24.87 -16.13
N LYS A 110 -2.90 -24.43 -17.34
CA LYS A 110 -3.10 -23.03 -17.68
C LYS A 110 -4.11 -22.36 -16.73
N GLN A 111 -5.25 -23.01 -16.47
CA GLN A 111 -6.25 -22.48 -15.55
C GLN A 111 -5.71 -22.35 -14.12
N ARG A 112 -5.00 -23.38 -13.62
CA ARG A 112 -4.44 -23.38 -12.27
C ARG A 112 -3.35 -22.31 -12.08
N LEU A 113 -2.46 -22.14 -13.07
CA LEU A 113 -1.41 -21.12 -13.04
C LEU A 113 -2.02 -19.72 -13.12
N GLY A 114 -3.02 -19.50 -13.99
CA GLY A 114 -3.76 -18.22 -14.02
C GLY A 114 -4.45 -17.89 -12.70
N GLN A 115 -5.05 -18.88 -12.03
CA GLN A 115 -5.59 -18.70 -10.67
C GLN A 115 -4.51 -18.46 -9.62
N GLY A 116 -3.29 -18.97 -9.82
CA GLY A 116 -2.12 -18.68 -8.99
C GLY A 116 -1.74 -17.21 -9.08
N LEU A 117 -1.52 -16.73 -10.31
CA LEU A 117 -1.22 -15.33 -10.62
C LEU A 117 -2.27 -14.39 -10.03
N ALA A 118 -3.56 -14.67 -10.24
CA ALA A 118 -4.64 -13.85 -9.69
C ALA A 118 -4.59 -13.76 -8.15
N ARG A 119 -4.21 -14.84 -7.47
CA ARG A 119 -4.04 -14.84 -6.00
C ARG A 119 -2.83 -14.01 -5.57
N CYS A 120 -1.73 -14.04 -6.33
CA CYS A 120 -0.56 -13.21 -6.05
C CYS A 120 -0.93 -11.72 -6.07
N VAL A 121 -1.58 -11.24 -7.14
CA VAL A 121 -2.02 -9.84 -7.23
C VAL A 121 -3.05 -9.48 -6.18
N GLN A 122 -4.01 -10.37 -5.88
CA GLN A 122 -5.01 -10.12 -4.84
C GLN A 122 -4.36 -9.90 -3.46
N ASN A 123 -3.33 -10.68 -3.11
CA ASN A 123 -2.62 -10.52 -1.84
C ASN A 123 -1.95 -9.15 -1.76
N VAL A 124 -1.30 -8.71 -2.83
CA VAL A 124 -0.68 -7.39 -2.90
C VAL A 124 -1.73 -6.28 -2.82
N GLN A 125 -2.83 -6.42 -3.57
CA GLN A 125 -3.93 -5.47 -3.54
C GLN A 125 -4.49 -5.28 -2.13
N ASN A 126 -4.64 -6.36 -1.35
CA ASN A 126 -5.11 -6.29 0.03
C ASN A 126 -4.20 -5.42 0.91
N VAL A 127 -2.87 -5.53 0.75
CA VAL A 127 -1.91 -4.70 1.49
C VAL A 127 -2.00 -3.23 1.05
N LEU A 128 -2.07 -2.97 -0.25
CA LEU A 128 -2.22 -1.60 -0.77
C LEU A 128 -3.54 -0.95 -0.33
N LEU A 129 -4.62 -1.73 -0.20
CA LEU A 129 -5.88 -1.25 0.38
C LEU A 129 -5.72 -0.88 1.86
N THR A 130 -4.93 -1.61 2.63
CA THR A 130 -4.59 -1.23 4.01
C THR A 130 -3.85 0.10 4.06
N TRP A 131 -2.88 0.32 3.16
CA TRP A 131 -2.14 1.58 3.10
C TRP A 131 -3.03 2.77 2.72
N ASN A 132 -3.90 2.58 1.72
CA ASN A 132 -4.90 3.58 1.33
C ASN A 132 -5.86 3.90 2.47
N SER A 133 -6.36 2.88 3.17
CA SER A 133 -7.27 3.05 4.32
C SER A 133 -6.61 3.85 5.44
N PHE A 134 -5.38 3.51 5.82
CA PHE A 134 -4.62 4.27 6.81
C PHE A 134 -4.48 5.74 6.41
N THR A 135 -4.11 6.00 5.15
CA THR A 135 -3.94 7.37 4.62
C THR A 135 -5.22 8.18 4.75
N ASN A 136 -6.35 7.60 4.32
CA ASN A 136 -7.63 8.29 4.33
C ASN A 136 -8.10 8.58 5.76
N ASN A 137 -7.97 7.61 6.67
CA ASN A 137 -8.35 7.80 8.07
C ASN A 137 -7.50 8.87 8.76
N ALA A 138 -6.18 8.85 8.54
CA ALA A 138 -5.29 9.85 9.11
C ALA A 138 -5.59 11.25 8.55
N HIS A 139 -5.88 11.34 7.25
CA HIS A 139 -6.26 12.60 6.61
C HIS A 139 -7.58 13.15 7.11
N GLU A 140 -8.63 12.31 7.19
CA GLU A 140 -9.94 12.69 7.72
C GLU A 140 -9.84 13.17 9.17
N ASN A 141 -9.12 12.42 10.02
CA ASN A 141 -8.89 12.84 11.41
C ASN A 141 -8.11 14.16 11.49
N GLY A 142 -7.06 14.30 10.69
CA GLY A 142 -6.29 15.54 10.58
C GLY A 142 -7.15 16.74 10.17
N GLN A 143 -8.03 16.58 9.18
CA GLN A 143 -8.95 17.63 8.73
C GLN A 143 -9.96 18.02 9.81
N VAL A 144 -10.54 17.04 10.52
CA VAL A 144 -11.46 17.32 11.63
C VAL A 144 -10.77 18.14 12.71
N LEU A 145 -9.54 17.76 13.09
CA LEU A 145 -8.78 18.50 14.10
C LEU A 145 -8.34 19.88 13.60
N ALA A 146 -7.89 20.01 12.35
CA ALA A 146 -7.51 21.29 11.76
C ALA A 146 -8.70 22.26 11.65
N ALA A 147 -9.90 21.75 11.34
CA ALA A 147 -11.13 22.53 11.36
C ALA A 147 -11.52 22.98 12.79
N GLN A 148 -11.22 22.18 13.82
CA GLN A 148 -11.45 22.61 15.20
C GLN A 148 -10.58 23.80 15.59
N VAL A 149 -9.32 23.87 15.13
CA VAL A 149 -8.41 25.00 15.40
C VAL A 149 -9.05 26.34 15.03
N GLN A 150 -9.65 26.43 13.83
CA GLN A 150 -10.33 27.65 13.39
C GLN A 150 -11.53 28.05 14.27
N ASN A 151 -12.14 27.08 14.94
CA ASN A 151 -13.34 27.25 15.74
C ASN A 151 -13.06 27.47 17.24
N ILE A 152 -11.82 27.35 17.71
CA ILE A 152 -11.45 27.51 19.13
C ILE A 152 -11.91 28.87 19.67
N GLY A 153 -11.57 29.96 18.99
CA GLY A 153 -11.95 31.30 19.41
C GLY A 153 -13.47 31.46 19.59
N PHE A 154 -14.24 31.06 18.58
CA PHE A 154 -15.71 31.13 18.63
C PHE A 154 -16.31 30.23 19.71
N SER A 155 -15.78 29.01 19.87
CA SER A 155 -16.23 28.06 20.89
C SER A 155 -15.99 28.58 22.31
N MET A 156 -14.84 29.22 22.56
CA MET A 156 -14.53 29.83 23.87
C MET A 156 -15.51 30.97 24.18
N PHE A 157 -15.77 31.86 23.23
CA PHE A 157 -16.76 32.92 23.41
C PHE A 157 -18.19 32.40 23.65
N ALA A 158 -18.56 31.28 23.03
CA ALA A 158 -19.91 30.72 23.13
C ALA A 158 -20.15 29.87 24.40
N GLN A 159 -19.11 29.27 24.98
CA GLN A 159 -19.24 28.32 26.11
C GLN A 159 -19.02 28.96 27.49
N GLN A 160 -18.61 30.22 27.56
CA GLN A 160 -18.34 30.91 28.81
C GLN A 160 -19.64 31.16 29.61
N GLN A 161 -19.85 30.44 30.71
CA GLN A 161 -21.02 30.61 31.60
C GLN A 161 -20.77 31.58 32.77
N LEU A 162 -19.50 31.73 33.19
CA LEU A 162 -19.03 32.71 34.18
C LEU A 162 -17.94 33.58 33.52
N TYR A 163 -18.19 34.88 33.45
CA TYR A 163 -17.29 35.86 32.84
C TYR A 163 -16.58 36.63 33.96
N ASP A 164 -15.34 36.23 34.26
CA ASP A 164 -14.49 36.90 35.26
C ASP A 164 -13.71 38.09 34.67
N GLY A 165 -13.84 38.34 33.37
CA GLY A 165 -13.26 39.47 32.66
C GLY A 165 -12.74 39.09 31.27
N PRO A 166 -12.49 40.08 30.39
CA PRO A 166 -12.01 39.80 29.04
C PRO A 166 -10.53 39.41 28.98
N GLU A 167 -9.77 39.71 30.03
CA GLU A 167 -8.30 39.54 30.10
C GLU A 167 -7.86 38.08 30.02
N ASP A 168 -8.72 37.13 30.42
CA ASP A 168 -8.40 35.70 30.48
C ASP A 168 -8.65 34.96 29.14
N PHE A 169 -9.40 35.55 28.21
CA PHE A 169 -9.73 34.93 26.92
C PHE A 169 -8.51 34.59 26.06
N PRO A 170 -7.51 35.48 25.90
CA PRO A 170 -6.29 35.15 25.17
C PRO A 170 -5.57 33.94 25.76
N ALA A 171 -5.48 33.85 27.10
CA ALA A 171 -4.84 32.72 27.77
C ALA A 171 -5.61 31.40 27.55
N MET A 172 -6.95 31.44 27.60
CA MET A 172 -7.81 30.28 27.33
C MET A 172 -7.72 29.81 25.87
N ILE A 173 -7.77 30.74 24.90
CA ILE A 173 -7.61 30.43 23.47
C ILE A 173 -6.25 29.81 23.22
N ASN A 174 -5.17 30.37 23.78
CA ASN A 174 -3.82 29.84 23.61
C ASN A 174 -3.67 28.44 24.22
N ARG A 175 -4.28 28.17 25.38
CA ARG A 175 -4.27 26.84 25.98
C ARG A 175 -4.99 25.80 25.11
N GLU A 176 -6.16 26.13 24.58
CA GLU A 176 -6.88 25.21 23.69
C GLU A 176 -6.16 25.04 22.34
N LEU A 177 -5.53 26.10 21.83
CA LEU A 177 -4.66 26.01 20.67
C LEU A 177 -3.52 25.02 20.91
N TRP A 178 -2.87 25.06 22.07
CA TRP A 178 -1.84 24.09 22.45
C TRP A 178 -2.37 22.66 22.49
N ASN A 179 -3.54 22.43 23.08
CA ASN A 179 -4.17 21.10 23.11
C ASN A 179 -4.44 20.59 21.69
N ALA A 180 -4.92 21.46 20.79
CA ALA A 180 -5.18 21.11 19.40
C ALA A 180 -3.87 20.81 18.64
N ILE A 181 -2.82 21.60 18.86
CA ILE A 181 -1.49 21.39 18.27
C ILE A 181 -0.96 20.00 18.64
N VAL A 182 -0.98 19.62 19.92
CA VAL A 182 -0.50 18.31 20.37
C VAL A 182 -1.24 17.17 19.67
N ARG A 183 -2.58 17.23 19.61
CA ARG A 183 -3.39 16.19 18.96
C ARG A 183 -3.10 16.06 17.47
N ILE A 184 -2.87 17.17 16.78
CA ILE A 184 -2.55 17.15 15.35
C ILE A 184 -1.14 16.62 15.13
N LEU A 185 -0.18 16.99 15.99
CA LEU A 185 1.17 16.43 15.94
C LEU A 185 1.18 14.92 16.14
N ASP A 186 0.32 14.37 17.00
CA ASP A 186 0.17 12.90 17.14
C ASP A 186 -0.25 12.23 15.82
N VAL A 187 -1.18 12.85 15.08
CA VAL A 187 -1.60 12.36 13.75
C VAL A 187 -0.44 12.45 12.75
N VAL A 188 0.27 13.57 12.73
CA VAL A 188 1.44 13.77 11.85
C VAL A 188 2.52 12.74 12.15
N ASP A 189 2.86 12.51 13.42
CA ASP A 189 3.86 11.54 13.84
C ASP A 189 3.46 10.11 13.45
N SER A 190 2.18 9.75 13.60
CA SER A 190 1.66 8.45 13.15
C SER A 190 1.83 8.25 11.65
N VAL A 191 1.53 9.27 10.84
CA VAL A 191 1.72 9.19 9.38
C VAL A 191 3.20 9.14 9.00
N GLU A 192 4.04 9.95 9.64
CA GLU A 192 5.48 9.90 9.39
C GLU A 192 6.08 8.55 9.78
N GLU A 193 5.66 7.95 10.90
CA GLU A 193 6.10 6.63 11.32
C GLU A 193 5.69 5.56 10.31
N PHE A 194 4.44 5.59 9.86
CA PHE A 194 3.94 4.69 8.83
C PHE A 194 4.75 4.82 7.52
N ILE A 195 4.99 6.05 7.06
CA ILE A 195 5.79 6.32 5.86
C ILE A 195 7.24 5.85 6.07
N ARG A 196 7.85 6.13 7.21
CA ARG A 196 9.21 5.68 7.53
C ARG A 196 9.33 4.16 7.43
N ASN A 197 8.41 3.43 8.05
CA ASN A 197 8.41 1.97 8.04
C ASN A 197 8.32 1.40 6.62
N ILE A 198 7.48 1.97 5.75
CA ILE A 198 7.39 1.53 4.35
C ILE A 198 8.62 1.96 3.53
N SER A 199 9.15 3.16 3.77
CA SER A 199 10.26 3.71 2.99
C SER A 199 11.59 3.00 3.23
N ILE A 200 11.85 2.56 4.46
CA ILE A 200 13.09 1.85 4.83
C ILE A 200 13.19 0.53 4.06
N ASP A 201 12.07 -0.16 3.92
CA ASP A 201 12.00 -1.48 3.31
C ASP A 201 11.40 -1.46 1.91
N LEU A 202 11.34 -0.31 1.24
CA LEU A 202 10.60 -0.20 -0.02
C LEU A 202 11.08 -1.20 -1.09
N ASP A 203 12.39 -1.40 -1.20
CA ASP A 203 12.96 -2.35 -2.14
C ASP A 203 12.67 -3.80 -1.71
N ASN A 204 12.72 -4.10 -0.41
CA ASN A 204 12.36 -5.41 0.14
C ASN A 204 10.87 -5.71 -0.08
N ILE A 205 9.99 -4.71 0.13
CA ILE A 205 8.55 -4.81 -0.10
C ILE A 205 8.27 -5.08 -1.57
N GLN A 206 8.96 -4.38 -2.48
CA GLN A 206 8.84 -4.65 -3.92
C GLN A 206 9.24 -6.09 -4.25
N ILE A 207 10.38 -6.57 -3.72
CA ILE A 207 10.83 -7.95 -3.88
C ILE A 207 9.79 -8.94 -3.34
N ASP A 208 9.27 -8.71 -2.14
CA ASP A 208 8.27 -9.58 -1.51
C ASP A 208 6.96 -9.62 -2.30
N PHE A 209 6.54 -8.50 -2.87
CA PHE A 209 5.30 -8.42 -3.64
C PHE A 209 5.39 -9.14 -4.98
N VAL A 210 6.57 -9.14 -5.62
CA VAL A 210 6.79 -9.88 -6.88
C VAL A 210 7.23 -11.34 -6.66
N ARG A 211 7.63 -11.71 -5.44
CA ARG A 211 8.11 -13.07 -5.13
C ARG A 211 7.10 -14.15 -5.50
N CYS A 212 5.82 -13.92 -5.23
CA CYS A 212 4.75 -14.88 -5.53
C CYS A 212 4.67 -15.19 -7.03
N ASP A 213 4.80 -14.17 -7.88
CA ASP A 213 4.79 -14.35 -9.33
C ASP A 213 6.04 -15.11 -9.81
N ARG A 214 7.24 -14.77 -9.30
CA ARG A 214 8.50 -15.47 -9.61
C ARG A 214 8.48 -16.95 -9.20
N GLU A 215 8.05 -17.25 -7.99
CA GLU A 215 7.92 -18.64 -7.52
C GLU A 215 6.94 -19.45 -8.39
N LEU A 216 5.93 -18.77 -8.96
CA LEU A 216 4.97 -19.40 -9.85
C LEU A 216 5.55 -19.65 -11.25
N GLU A 217 6.40 -18.75 -11.78
CA GLU A 217 7.15 -18.98 -13.01
C GLU A 217 8.07 -20.20 -12.88
N GLU A 218 8.86 -20.29 -11.81
CA GLU A 218 9.76 -21.41 -11.55
C GLU A 218 8.99 -22.74 -11.47
N ARG A 219 7.84 -22.71 -10.79
CA ARG A 219 6.96 -23.88 -10.70
C ARG A 219 6.38 -24.25 -12.06
N ALA A 220 5.93 -23.27 -12.84
CA ALA A 220 5.38 -23.49 -14.17
C ALA A 220 6.41 -24.16 -15.09
N LEU A 221 7.66 -23.66 -15.11
CA LEU A 221 8.75 -24.27 -15.87
C LEU A 221 8.98 -25.73 -15.49
N SER A 222 9.15 -26.01 -14.19
CA SER A 222 9.41 -27.37 -13.70
C SER A 222 8.28 -28.33 -14.06
N GLU A 223 7.03 -27.89 -13.95
CA GLU A 223 5.86 -28.69 -14.30
C GLU A 223 5.75 -28.93 -15.82
N ILE A 224 6.06 -27.91 -16.64
CA ILE A 224 6.12 -28.00 -18.10
C ILE A 224 7.18 -29.02 -18.52
N GLU A 225 8.41 -28.92 -18.00
CA GLU A 225 9.50 -29.84 -18.32
C GLU A 225 9.16 -31.29 -17.94
N ALA A 226 8.53 -31.48 -16.78
CA ALA A 226 8.08 -32.79 -16.32
C ALA A 226 6.94 -33.36 -17.18
N GLU A 227 6.02 -32.52 -17.70
CA GLU A 227 4.99 -32.97 -18.63
C GLU A 227 5.56 -33.30 -20.01
N LEU A 228 6.46 -32.47 -20.55
CA LEU A 228 7.14 -32.75 -21.82
C LEU A 228 7.93 -34.05 -21.76
N THR A 229 8.67 -34.28 -20.68
CA THR A 229 9.45 -35.51 -20.49
C THR A 229 8.52 -36.74 -20.48
N ARG A 230 7.39 -36.66 -19.76
CA ARG A 230 6.42 -37.77 -19.70
C ARG A 230 5.69 -37.98 -21.02
N ALA A 231 5.36 -36.91 -21.75
CA ALA A 231 4.75 -37.01 -23.07
C ALA A 231 5.71 -37.65 -24.09
N ARG A 232 6.99 -37.27 -24.08
CA ARG A 232 8.03 -37.90 -24.91
C ARG A 232 8.21 -39.39 -24.57
N ALA A 233 8.12 -39.76 -23.29
CA ALA A 233 8.20 -41.16 -22.88
C ALA A 233 7.04 -42.02 -23.43
N CYS A 234 5.89 -41.42 -23.77
CA CYS A 234 4.82 -42.12 -24.49
C CYS A 234 5.26 -42.58 -25.88
N VAL A 235 6.28 -41.96 -26.48
CA VAL A 235 6.70 -42.18 -27.88
C VAL A 235 8.19 -42.51 -27.89
N GLY A 236 8.55 -43.76 -27.59
CA GLY A 236 9.95 -44.20 -27.59
C GLY A 236 10.31 -45.28 -26.57
N GLN A 237 9.45 -45.53 -25.57
CA GLN A 237 9.51 -46.74 -24.76
C GLN A 237 8.17 -47.45 -24.91
N GLY A 238 8.16 -48.58 -25.62
CA GLY A 238 7.02 -49.49 -25.62
C GLY A 238 6.57 -49.80 -24.18
N PRO A 239 5.34 -50.25 -23.98
CA PRO A 239 4.76 -50.35 -22.64
C PRO A 239 5.69 -51.15 -21.74
N THR A 240 6.26 -50.52 -20.71
CA THR A 240 6.60 -51.28 -19.50
C THR A 240 5.27 -51.62 -18.85
N ASP A 241 4.65 -52.66 -19.37
CA ASP A 241 3.57 -53.38 -18.74
C ASP A 241 4.08 -53.84 -17.37
N PRO A 242 3.57 -53.33 -16.24
CA PRO A 242 3.99 -53.80 -14.94
C PRO A 242 3.28 -55.11 -14.55
N ASN A 243 2.52 -55.79 -15.43
CA ASN A 243 2.05 -57.14 -15.12
C ASN A 243 1.48 -57.93 -16.32
N PRO A 244 2.20 -58.97 -16.81
CA PRO A 244 1.56 -60.08 -17.47
C PRO A 244 1.27 -61.16 -16.41
N THR A 245 0.13 -61.09 -15.75
CA THR A 245 -0.39 -62.26 -15.01
C THR A 245 -1.84 -62.53 -15.38
N LYS A 246 -1.99 -63.74 -15.93
CA LYS A 246 -3.17 -64.56 -16.22
C LYS A 246 -4.45 -64.21 -15.46
#